data_AF-A0A925ZXG4-F1
#
_entry.id   AF-A0A925ZXG4-F1
#
_cell.length_a   1.000
_cell.length_b   1.000
_cell.length_c   1.000
_cell.angle_alpha   90.00
_cell.angle_beta   90.00
_cell.angle_gamma   90.00
#
_symmetry.space_group_name_H-M   'P 1'
#
loop_
_entity.id
_entity.type
_entity.pdbx_description
1 polymer ?
#
loop_
_entity_poly.entity_id
_entity_poly.type
_entity_poly.pdbx_seq_one_letter_code
_entity_poly.pdbx_strand_id
1 'polypeptide(L)'
;MMGKLKIVGLEEHVAVQPLLDAWAKVPGIPQIAELGYGDEPLAKRLRDVGTQRLADMDDLGIDVQVLSLSTPGVQSLAPDAAVTVARASNDALAVIVRAHPTRFQALAAVPTPDPEAAAEELERAVTQLGFRGGMLFGRTGDVSADAREFDPLYATAARLGAPLYLHPQTPVQPVMQAYYAGFDKKVDQMFGTFGLGWYYDNGVQLLRLIFSGVFDRHPNLQVIVGHWGELVLFYLDHIASMQATGLRLERPLADYFRQNVWVTGSGLLS
;
A
#
# COMPACT_ATOMS: atom_id res chain seq x y z
N MET A 1 8.62 36.53 5.88
CA MET A 1 8.97 35.31 6.63
C MET A 1 8.48 34.13 5.81
N MET A 2 9.35 33.21 5.42
CA MET A 2 8.94 31.95 4.79
C MET A 2 8.18 31.14 5.88
N GLY A 3 6.97 30.66 5.59
CA GLY A 3 6.23 29.83 6.54
C GLY A 3 7.00 28.54 6.87
N LYS A 4 6.80 27.98 8.07
CA LYS A 4 7.37 26.67 8.45
C LYS A 4 7.01 25.65 7.36
N LEU A 5 7.99 24.87 6.91
CA LEU A 5 7.75 23.74 6.01
C LEU A 5 6.82 22.74 6.72
N LYS A 6 5.73 22.35 6.06
CA LYS A 6 4.81 21.33 6.57
C LYS A 6 5.31 19.95 6.19
N ILE A 7 5.50 19.08 7.17
CA ILE A 7 5.96 17.70 7.01
C ILE A 7 4.77 16.75 7.09
N VAL A 8 4.60 15.91 6.06
CA VAL A 8 3.52 14.92 5.97
C VAL A 8 4.12 13.53 5.78
N GLY A 9 3.93 12.64 6.76
CA GLY A 9 4.23 11.21 6.62
C GLY A 9 3.14 10.51 5.82
N LEU A 10 3.48 9.77 4.76
CA LEU A 10 2.52 9.25 3.77
C LEU A 10 2.34 7.73 3.80
N GLU A 11 3.23 7.00 4.47
CA GLU A 11 3.21 5.53 4.59
C GLU A 11 3.24 5.16 6.09
N GLU A 12 2.17 5.49 6.80
CA GLU A 12 2.12 5.42 8.27
C GLU A 12 1.15 4.31 8.71
N HIS A 13 1.71 3.13 8.96
CA HIS A 13 0.88 1.95 9.23
C HIS A 13 0.27 1.96 10.63
N VAL A 14 -0.95 1.44 10.69
CA VAL A 14 -1.67 1.13 11.92
C VAL A 14 -2.25 -0.28 11.87
N ALA A 15 -2.38 -0.89 13.05
CA ALA A 15 -3.09 -2.14 13.26
C ALA A 15 -4.38 -1.84 14.03
N VAL A 16 -5.52 -1.94 13.35
CA VAL A 16 -6.85 -1.70 13.96
C VAL A 16 -7.49 -3.02 14.37
N GLN A 17 -8.31 -2.98 15.43
CA GLN A 17 -8.91 -4.19 16.02
C GLN A 17 -9.72 -5.04 15.02
N PRO A 18 -10.56 -4.48 14.12
CA PRO A 18 -11.30 -5.30 13.16
C PRO A 18 -10.40 -6.16 12.27
N LEU A 19 -9.23 -5.65 11.86
CA LEU A 19 -8.27 -6.40 11.07
C LEU A 19 -7.57 -7.47 11.91
N LEU A 20 -7.12 -7.12 13.12
CA LEU A 20 -6.46 -8.06 14.02
C LEU A 20 -7.38 -9.25 14.39
N ASP A 21 -8.66 -8.99 14.64
CA ASP A 21 -9.65 -10.02 14.94
C ASP A 21 -9.92 -10.95 13.74
N ALA A 22 -9.88 -10.39 12.52
CA ALA A 22 -10.05 -11.15 11.30
C ALA A 22 -8.83 -12.03 11.02
N TRP A 23 -7.63 -11.46 11.05
CA TRP A 23 -6.37 -12.19 10.85
C TRP A 23 -6.15 -13.30 11.86
N ALA A 24 -6.56 -13.12 13.12
CA ALA A 24 -6.46 -14.16 14.15
C ALA A 24 -7.25 -15.45 13.80
N LYS A 25 -8.22 -15.36 12.87
CA LYS A 25 -9.04 -16.48 12.40
C LYS A 25 -8.52 -17.12 11.11
N VAL A 26 -7.55 -16.49 10.43
CA VAL A 26 -7.02 -16.99 9.16
C VAL A 26 -5.84 -17.93 9.43
N PRO A 27 -5.91 -19.20 8.99
CA PRO A 27 -4.80 -20.13 9.15
C PRO A 27 -3.53 -19.61 8.45
N GLY A 28 -2.40 -19.65 9.14
CA GLY A 28 -1.09 -19.30 8.57
C GLY A 28 -0.71 -17.82 8.66
N ILE A 29 -1.59 -16.92 9.10
CA ILE A 29 -1.18 -15.55 9.46
C ILE A 29 -0.51 -15.58 10.84
N PRO A 30 0.78 -15.22 10.95
CA PRO A 30 1.49 -15.28 12.23
C PRO A 30 1.02 -14.16 13.16
N GLN A 31 0.89 -14.45 14.46
CA GLN A 31 0.58 -13.43 15.46
C GLN A 31 1.89 -12.86 16.04
N ILE A 32 2.53 -11.97 15.27
CA ILE A 32 3.84 -11.37 15.58
C ILE A 32 3.76 -9.85 15.75
N ALA A 33 4.81 -9.26 16.31
CA ALA A 33 4.86 -7.83 16.64
C ALA A 33 4.75 -6.93 15.41
N GLU A 34 5.33 -7.34 14.29
CA GLU A 34 5.33 -6.67 12.99
C GLU A 34 3.90 -6.55 12.39
N LEU A 35 2.98 -7.42 12.83
CA LEU A 35 1.57 -7.37 12.46
C LEU A 35 0.70 -6.76 13.55
N GLY A 36 1.30 -6.22 14.61
CA GLY A 36 0.58 -5.59 15.70
C GLY A 36 0.02 -6.57 16.73
N TYR A 37 0.61 -7.76 16.92
CA TYR A 37 0.26 -8.68 18.01
C TYR A 37 1.29 -8.68 19.15
N GLY A 38 0.84 -9.00 20.36
CA GLY A 38 1.68 -9.05 21.55
C GLY A 38 2.03 -7.68 22.14
N ASP A 39 2.94 -7.67 23.12
CA ASP A 39 3.26 -6.49 23.95
C ASP A 39 4.62 -5.87 23.66
N GLU A 40 5.29 -6.32 22.61
CA GLU A 40 6.55 -5.74 22.14
C GLU A 40 6.36 -4.27 21.72
N PRO A 41 7.40 -3.42 21.85
CA PRO A 41 7.30 -1.99 21.54
C PRO A 41 6.74 -1.69 20.14
N LEU A 42 7.15 -2.45 19.13
CA LEU A 42 6.67 -2.28 17.76
C LEU A 42 5.16 -2.55 17.65
N ALA A 43 4.69 -3.63 18.27
CA ALA A 43 3.28 -4.01 18.23
C ALA A 43 2.39 -2.95 18.90
N LYS A 44 2.85 -2.43 20.05
CA LYS A 44 2.18 -1.33 20.75
C LYS A 44 2.14 -0.06 19.91
N ARG A 45 3.22 0.31 19.22
CA ARG A 45 3.28 1.48 18.32
C ARG A 45 2.36 1.35 17.10
N LEU A 46 2.23 0.15 16.52
CA LEU A 46 1.30 -0.10 15.42
C LEU A 46 -0.16 0.07 15.85
N ARG A 47 -0.50 -0.33 17.09
CA ARG A 47 -1.86 -0.17 17.63
C ARG A 47 -2.13 1.21 18.24
N ASP A 48 -1.08 1.95 18.61
CA ASP A 48 -1.24 3.28 19.19
C ASP A 48 -1.55 4.32 18.12
N VAL A 49 -2.74 4.89 18.24
CA VAL A 49 -3.29 5.92 17.36
C VAL A 49 -3.70 7.16 18.15
N GLY A 50 -3.10 7.32 19.33
CA GLY A 50 -3.42 8.35 20.30
C GLY A 50 -2.16 9.02 20.84
N THR A 51 -2.04 9.07 22.17
CA THR A 51 -1.07 9.91 22.87
C THR A 51 0.38 9.66 22.46
N GLN A 52 0.82 8.40 22.37
CA GLN A 52 2.24 8.12 22.12
C GLN A 52 2.63 8.48 20.67
N ARG A 53 1.81 8.11 19.68
CA ARG A 53 2.02 8.46 18.27
C ARG A 53 2.04 9.97 18.06
N LEU A 54 1.12 10.71 18.69
CA LEU A 54 1.10 12.16 18.59
C LEU A 54 2.34 12.81 19.22
N ALA A 55 2.81 12.28 20.36
CA ALA A 55 4.06 12.72 20.97
C ALA A 55 5.27 12.42 20.06
N ASP A 56 5.35 11.20 19.51
CA ASP A 56 6.41 10.83 18.56
C ASP A 56 6.38 11.73 17.31
N MET A 57 5.20 12.10 16.80
CA MET A 57 5.05 13.07 15.71
C MET A 57 5.55 14.46 16.09
N ASP A 58 5.23 14.95 17.29
CA ASP A 58 5.68 16.25 17.78
C ASP A 58 7.22 16.28 17.92
N ASP A 59 7.81 15.22 18.49
CA ASP A 59 9.25 15.08 18.68
C ASP A 59 10.02 15.00 17.36
N LEU A 60 9.45 14.34 16.35
CA LEU A 60 10.03 14.22 15.00
C LEU A 60 9.68 15.42 14.08
N GLY A 61 8.85 16.35 14.55
CA GLY A 61 8.40 17.51 13.78
C GLY A 61 7.43 17.17 12.63
N ILE A 62 6.76 16.02 12.69
CA ILE A 62 5.76 15.57 11.71
C ILE A 62 4.43 16.27 11.99
N ASP A 63 4.01 17.12 11.06
CA ASP A 63 2.76 17.88 11.22
C ASP A 63 1.53 16.99 10.96
N VAL A 64 1.59 16.10 9.96
CA VAL A 64 0.49 15.20 9.58
C VAL A 64 0.99 13.80 9.25
N GLN A 65 0.27 12.76 9.66
CA GLN A 65 0.45 11.39 9.18
C GLN A 65 -0.78 10.95 8.37
N VAL A 66 -0.56 10.30 7.22
CA VAL A 66 -1.60 9.64 6.43
C VAL A 66 -1.60 8.17 6.79
N LEU A 67 -2.59 7.76 7.58
CA LEU A 67 -2.68 6.44 8.16
C LEU A 67 -3.22 5.42 7.15
N SER A 68 -2.71 4.19 7.21
CA SER A 68 -3.24 3.06 6.45
C SER A 68 -3.10 1.75 7.21
N LEU A 69 -3.83 0.73 6.80
CA LEU A 69 -3.63 -0.62 7.36
C LEU A 69 -2.24 -1.15 6.98
N SER A 70 -1.66 -1.96 7.87
CA SER A 70 -0.43 -2.69 7.60
C SER A 70 -0.63 -3.78 6.53
N THR A 71 0.44 -4.18 5.85
CA THR A 71 0.42 -5.17 4.77
C THR A 71 0.01 -6.58 5.24
N PRO A 72 -0.75 -7.36 4.45
CA PRO A 72 -1.40 -7.03 3.16
C PRO A 72 -2.83 -6.49 3.34
N GLY A 73 -3.13 -5.89 4.49
CA GLY A 73 -4.46 -5.41 4.86
C GLY A 73 -5.53 -6.50 4.72
N VAL A 74 -6.61 -6.17 4.03
CA VAL A 74 -7.77 -7.06 3.84
C VAL A 74 -7.63 -7.99 2.64
N GLN A 75 -6.58 -7.86 1.83
CA GLN A 75 -6.44 -8.64 0.59
C GLN A 75 -6.12 -10.13 0.83
N SER A 76 -5.72 -10.50 2.05
CA SER A 76 -5.49 -11.89 2.46
C SER A 76 -6.76 -12.59 2.94
N LEU A 77 -7.90 -11.89 3.00
CA LEU A 77 -9.17 -12.42 3.48
C LEU A 77 -10.01 -12.99 2.32
N ALA A 78 -10.94 -13.89 2.64
CA ALA A 78 -11.97 -14.33 1.69
C ALA A 78 -12.89 -13.15 1.30
N PRO A 79 -13.51 -13.15 0.10
CA PRO A 79 -14.27 -12.00 -0.41
C PRO A 79 -15.26 -11.34 0.59
N ASP A 80 -16.23 -12.10 1.11
CA ASP A 80 -17.23 -11.57 2.06
C ASP A 80 -16.60 -11.00 3.34
N ALA A 81 -15.55 -11.65 3.84
CA ALA A 81 -14.81 -11.21 5.01
C ALA A 81 -13.98 -9.95 4.69
N ALA A 82 -13.35 -9.88 3.52
CA ALA A 82 -12.58 -8.73 3.08
C ALA A 82 -13.44 -7.48 3.04
N VAL A 83 -14.63 -7.55 2.43
CA VAL A 83 -15.58 -6.43 2.36
C VAL A 83 -16.02 -5.98 3.75
N THR A 84 -16.45 -6.94 4.59
CA THR A 84 -16.91 -6.64 5.95
C THR A 84 -15.82 -5.98 6.80
N VAL A 85 -14.60 -6.53 6.76
CA VAL A 85 -13.46 -6.06 7.55
C VAL A 85 -12.91 -4.74 7.01
N ALA A 86 -12.92 -4.53 5.69
CA ALA A 86 -12.50 -3.26 5.09
C ALA A 86 -13.39 -2.11 5.57
N ARG A 87 -14.72 -2.29 5.51
CA ARG A 87 -15.68 -1.30 5.99
C ARG A 87 -15.48 -0.96 7.46
N ALA A 88 -15.41 -1.99 8.31
CA ALA A 88 -15.18 -1.80 9.74
C ALA A 88 -13.83 -1.11 10.04
N SER A 89 -12.78 -1.47 9.30
CA SER A 89 -11.44 -0.87 9.47
C SER A 89 -11.41 0.58 9.00
N ASN A 90 -12.05 0.89 7.87
CA ASN A 90 -12.18 2.27 7.36
C ASN A 90 -13.02 3.13 8.31
N ASP A 91 -14.10 2.59 8.88
CA ASP A 91 -14.91 3.32 9.87
C ASP A 91 -14.10 3.60 11.16
N ALA A 92 -13.28 2.64 11.61
CA ALA A 92 -12.37 2.83 12.74
C ALA A 92 -11.29 3.88 12.45
N LEU A 93 -10.67 3.84 11.27
CA LEU A 93 -9.72 4.87 10.81
C LEU A 93 -10.40 6.25 10.74
N ALA A 94 -11.64 6.34 10.30
CA ALA A 94 -12.37 7.59 10.24
C ALA A 94 -12.66 8.16 11.64
N VAL A 95 -12.90 7.32 12.65
CA VAL A 95 -12.99 7.76 14.06
C VAL A 95 -11.67 8.36 14.52
N ILE A 96 -10.54 7.70 14.23
CA ILE A 96 -9.19 8.16 14.59
C ILE A 96 -8.88 9.51 13.93
N VAL A 97 -9.13 9.64 12.62
CA VAL A 97 -8.93 10.87 11.87
C VAL A 97 -9.79 12.01 12.43
N ARG A 98 -11.07 11.75 12.75
CA ARG A 98 -11.96 12.77 13.32
C ARG A 98 -11.54 13.22 14.73
N ALA A 99 -10.87 12.37 15.50
CA ALA A 99 -10.36 12.76 16.82
C ALA A 99 -9.19 13.76 16.72
N HIS A 100 -8.38 13.67 15.65
CA HIS A 100 -7.23 14.55 15.43
C HIS A 100 -7.12 15.02 13.96
N PRO A 101 -8.11 15.77 13.43
CA PRO A 101 -8.25 16.02 11.99
C PRO A 101 -7.18 16.94 11.40
N THR A 102 -6.43 17.64 12.25
CA THR A 102 -5.27 18.46 11.83
C THR A 102 -3.97 17.66 11.81
N ARG A 103 -3.95 16.46 12.40
CA ARG A 103 -2.77 15.60 12.58
C ARG A 103 -2.86 14.31 11.76
N PHE A 104 -4.06 13.81 11.48
CA PHE A 104 -4.25 12.57 10.74
C PHE A 104 -5.08 12.76 9.47
N GLN A 105 -4.70 12.01 8.45
CA GLN A 105 -5.52 11.67 7.28
C GLN A 105 -5.47 10.14 7.10
N ALA A 106 -6.16 9.58 6.10
CA ALA A 106 -6.11 8.14 5.86
C ALA A 106 -6.21 7.75 4.39
N LEU A 107 -5.67 6.57 4.08
CA LEU A 107 -5.89 5.79 2.87
C LEU A 107 -6.81 4.62 3.18
N ALA A 108 -7.79 4.39 2.29
CA ALA A 108 -8.78 3.33 2.45
C ALA A 108 -8.14 1.95 2.33
N ALA A 109 -8.58 1.03 3.19
CA ALA A 109 -8.48 -0.39 2.90
C ALA A 109 -9.45 -0.73 1.77
N VAL A 110 -8.94 -1.31 0.68
CA VAL A 110 -9.74 -1.71 -0.48
C VAL A 110 -9.86 -3.25 -0.54
N PRO A 111 -11.07 -3.83 -0.46
CA PRO A 111 -11.27 -5.28 -0.42
C PRO A 111 -11.15 -5.92 -1.82
N THR A 112 -9.97 -5.90 -2.42
CA THR A 112 -9.72 -6.45 -3.77
C THR A 112 -10.08 -7.92 -4.01
N PRO A 113 -10.25 -8.81 -3.00
CA PRO A 113 -10.89 -10.12 -3.23
C PRO A 113 -12.28 -10.03 -3.87
N ASP A 114 -12.95 -8.88 -3.78
CA ASP A 114 -14.14 -8.51 -4.54
C ASP A 114 -13.86 -7.15 -5.25
N PRO A 115 -13.50 -7.16 -6.55
CA PRO A 115 -13.09 -5.94 -7.25
C PRO A 115 -14.17 -4.86 -7.36
N GLU A 116 -15.44 -5.22 -7.45
CA GLU A 116 -16.55 -4.25 -7.50
C GLU A 116 -16.75 -3.62 -6.12
N ALA A 117 -16.77 -4.44 -5.06
CA ALA A 117 -16.84 -3.92 -3.69
C ALA A 117 -15.60 -3.07 -3.33
N ALA A 118 -14.44 -3.35 -3.93
CA ALA A 118 -13.25 -2.52 -3.78
C ALA A 118 -13.43 -1.12 -4.34
N ALA A 119 -14.05 -1.00 -5.52
CA ALA A 119 -14.41 0.28 -6.12
C ALA A 119 -15.44 1.04 -5.28
N GLU A 120 -16.51 0.36 -4.87
CA GLU A 120 -17.57 0.95 -4.03
C GLU A 120 -17.02 1.46 -2.69
N GLU A 121 -16.15 0.69 -2.05
CA GLU A 121 -15.57 1.07 -0.75
C GLU A 121 -14.57 2.21 -0.88
N LEU A 122 -13.77 2.27 -1.96
CA LEU A 122 -12.92 3.42 -2.23
C LEU A 122 -13.77 4.70 -2.40
N GLU A 123 -14.85 4.62 -3.17
CA GLU A 123 -15.77 5.75 -3.36
C GLU A 123 -16.38 6.20 -2.05
N ARG A 124 -16.88 5.27 -1.23
CA ARG A 124 -17.43 5.59 0.10
C ARG A 124 -16.38 6.25 0.99
N ALA A 125 -15.18 5.69 1.05
CA ALA A 125 -14.12 6.21 1.90
C ALA A 125 -13.70 7.65 1.50
N VAL A 126 -13.56 7.92 0.20
CA VAL A 126 -13.17 9.25 -0.29
C VAL A 126 -14.32 10.25 -0.11
N THR A 127 -15.54 9.90 -0.51
CA THR A 127 -16.66 10.85 -0.60
C THR A 127 -17.40 11.06 0.73
N GLN A 128 -17.42 10.05 1.60
CA GLN A 128 -18.18 10.09 2.87
C GLN A 128 -17.27 10.15 4.10
N LEU A 129 -16.12 9.48 4.09
CA LEU A 129 -15.18 9.46 5.23
C LEU A 129 -14.07 10.52 5.11
N GLY A 130 -13.90 11.12 3.93
CA GLY A 130 -12.89 12.15 3.67
C GLY A 130 -11.47 11.61 3.50
N PHE A 131 -11.32 10.33 3.16
CA PHE A 131 -10.01 9.72 2.91
C PHE A 131 -9.39 10.25 1.62
N ARG A 132 -8.06 10.15 1.50
CA ARG A 132 -7.29 10.78 0.42
C ARG A 132 -6.87 9.82 -0.69
N GLY A 133 -7.30 8.57 -0.65
CA GLY A 133 -6.86 7.52 -1.56
C GLY A 133 -7.15 6.13 -1.01
N GLY A 134 -6.57 5.11 -1.64
CA GLY A 134 -6.62 3.72 -1.20
C GLY A 134 -5.22 3.12 -1.04
N MET A 135 -5.10 2.05 -0.25
CA MET A 135 -3.88 1.26 -0.09
C MET A 135 -4.04 -0.07 -0.82
N LEU A 136 -3.23 -0.30 -1.86
CA LEU A 136 -3.23 -1.48 -2.72
C LEU A 136 -1.94 -2.27 -2.51
N PHE A 137 -2.05 -3.59 -2.35
CA PHE A 137 -0.89 -4.46 -2.19
C PHE A 137 -0.75 -5.37 -3.40
N GLY A 138 0.03 -5.02 -4.42
CA GLY A 138 0.49 -5.89 -5.53
C GLY A 138 -0.44 -6.96 -6.14
N ARG A 139 -0.71 -8.07 -5.43
CA ARG A 139 -1.57 -9.19 -5.85
C ARG A 139 -2.68 -9.47 -4.85
N THR A 140 -3.77 -10.07 -5.33
CA THR A 140 -4.87 -10.60 -4.52
C THR A 140 -4.94 -12.11 -4.72
N GLY A 141 -4.55 -12.88 -3.70
CA GLY A 141 -4.29 -14.31 -3.88
C GLY A 141 -3.23 -14.53 -4.97
N ASP A 142 -3.62 -15.23 -6.02
CA ASP A 142 -2.80 -15.50 -7.21
C ASP A 142 -3.04 -14.53 -8.37
N VAL A 143 -4.02 -13.62 -8.24
CA VAL A 143 -4.33 -12.62 -9.28
C VAL A 143 -3.46 -11.38 -9.09
N SER A 144 -2.70 -11.02 -10.11
CA SER A 144 -1.88 -9.80 -10.11
C SER A 144 -2.76 -8.55 -10.31
N ALA A 145 -2.40 -7.41 -9.71
CA ALA A 145 -3.19 -6.18 -9.77
C ALA A 145 -3.41 -5.65 -11.20
N ASP A 146 -2.61 -6.04 -12.18
CA ASP A 146 -2.80 -5.68 -13.58
C ASP A 146 -3.96 -6.42 -14.29
N ALA A 147 -4.60 -7.37 -13.62
CA ALA A 147 -5.75 -8.07 -14.16
C ALA A 147 -6.93 -7.13 -14.42
N ARG A 148 -7.64 -7.35 -15.54
CA ARG A 148 -8.78 -6.52 -15.97
C ARG A 148 -9.95 -6.49 -15.00
N GLU A 149 -10.07 -7.49 -14.12
CA GLU A 149 -11.10 -7.50 -13.09
C GLU A 149 -10.94 -6.34 -12.09
N PHE A 150 -9.75 -5.74 -11.96
CA PHE A 150 -9.52 -4.56 -11.13
C PHE A 150 -9.77 -3.21 -11.84
N ASP A 151 -10.13 -3.21 -13.13
CA ASP A 151 -10.47 -1.98 -13.88
C ASP A 151 -11.58 -1.13 -13.19
N PRO A 152 -12.61 -1.70 -12.51
CA PRO A 152 -13.58 -0.90 -11.74
C PRO A 152 -12.95 -0.06 -10.62
N LEU A 153 -11.97 -0.63 -9.90
CA LEU A 153 -11.22 0.08 -8.86
C LEU A 153 -10.40 1.22 -9.47
N TYR A 154 -9.70 0.95 -10.58
CA TYR A 154 -8.88 1.95 -11.27
C TYR A 154 -9.71 3.08 -11.89
N ALA A 155 -10.84 2.74 -12.52
CA ALA A 155 -11.77 3.72 -13.05
C ALA A 155 -12.31 4.64 -11.94
N THR A 156 -12.64 4.06 -10.78
CA THR A 156 -13.14 4.81 -9.62
C THR A 156 -12.07 5.72 -9.02
N ALA A 157 -10.86 5.20 -8.79
CA ALA A 157 -9.71 5.98 -8.33
C ALA A 157 -9.42 7.17 -9.26
N ALA A 158 -9.35 6.92 -10.57
CA ALA A 158 -9.12 7.95 -11.59
C ALA A 158 -10.24 9.00 -11.63
N ARG A 159 -11.52 8.58 -11.59
CA ARG A 159 -12.67 9.49 -11.57
C ARG A 159 -12.69 10.40 -10.34
N LEU A 160 -12.33 9.86 -9.18
CA LEU A 160 -12.32 10.59 -7.92
C LEU A 160 -11.06 11.47 -7.77
N GLY A 161 -10.04 11.30 -8.62
CA GLY A 161 -8.72 11.90 -8.40
C GLY A 161 -8.06 11.38 -7.13
N ALA A 162 -8.41 10.17 -6.70
CA ALA A 162 -7.94 9.55 -5.47
C ALA A 162 -6.79 8.58 -5.79
N PRO A 163 -5.54 8.86 -5.38
CA PRO A 163 -4.43 7.97 -5.67
C PRO A 163 -4.55 6.62 -4.96
N LEU A 164 -3.98 5.58 -5.59
CA LEU A 164 -3.74 4.30 -4.93
C LEU A 164 -2.27 4.23 -4.51
N TYR A 165 -2.01 4.06 -3.22
CA TYR A 165 -0.67 3.75 -2.74
C TYR A 165 -0.40 2.27 -2.99
N LEU A 166 0.52 1.95 -3.89
CA LEU A 166 0.94 0.60 -4.19
C LEU A 166 2.06 0.21 -3.21
N HIS A 167 1.68 -0.46 -2.13
CA HIS A 167 2.58 -0.87 -1.05
C HIS A 167 2.99 -2.35 -1.21
N PRO A 168 4.23 -2.73 -0.84
CA PRO A 168 4.67 -4.11 -0.94
C PRO A 168 3.87 -5.09 -0.07
N GLN A 169 3.90 -6.35 -0.47
CA GLN A 169 3.57 -7.48 0.39
C GLN A 169 4.61 -8.57 0.23
N THR A 170 4.56 -9.60 1.08
CA THR A 170 5.48 -10.74 0.98
C THR A 170 5.40 -11.37 -0.42
N PRO A 171 6.53 -11.58 -1.10
CA PRO A 171 6.57 -12.30 -2.37
C PRO A 171 5.93 -13.69 -2.25
N VAL A 172 5.49 -14.25 -3.37
CA VAL A 172 4.91 -15.60 -3.39
C VAL A 172 5.92 -16.65 -2.92
N GLN A 173 5.44 -17.73 -2.29
CA GLN A 173 6.30 -18.74 -1.69
C GLN A 173 7.37 -19.31 -2.64
N PRO A 174 7.10 -19.58 -3.93
CA PRO A 174 8.15 -20.02 -4.86
C PRO A 174 9.29 -19.00 -5.03
N VAL A 175 8.98 -17.69 -5.03
CA VAL A 175 9.98 -16.61 -5.10
C VAL A 175 10.77 -16.53 -3.79
N MET A 176 10.09 -16.62 -2.65
CA MET A 176 10.73 -16.70 -1.33
C MET A 176 11.74 -17.85 -1.28
N GLN A 177 11.35 -19.04 -1.73
CA GLN A 177 12.23 -20.22 -1.73
C GLN A 177 13.38 -20.13 -2.71
N ALA A 178 13.17 -19.53 -3.89
CA ALA A 178 14.19 -19.46 -4.93
C ALA A 178 15.29 -18.44 -4.63
N TYR A 179 14.94 -17.28 -4.06
CA TYR A 179 15.86 -16.14 -3.94
C TYR A 179 16.20 -15.75 -2.50
N TYR A 180 15.30 -15.99 -1.55
CA TYR A 180 15.41 -15.41 -0.21
C TYR A 180 15.54 -16.45 0.90
N ALA A 181 15.49 -17.75 0.58
CA ALA A 181 15.59 -18.84 1.54
C ALA A 181 16.98 -19.48 1.59
N GLY A 182 17.23 -20.25 2.65
CA GLY A 182 18.44 -21.06 2.82
C GLY A 182 19.34 -20.61 3.97
N PHE A 183 18.87 -19.67 4.79
CA PHE A 183 19.55 -19.22 6.00
C PHE A 183 18.77 -19.68 7.24
N ASP A 184 18.37 -18.73 8.09
CA ASP A 184 17.44 -18.93 9.20
C ASP A 184 16.07 -18.38 8.82
N LYS A 185 14.98 -18.96 9.33
CA LYS A 185 13.61 -18.54 8.97
C LYS A 185 13.34 -17.05 9.18
N LYS A 186 13.90 -16.45 10.24
CA LYS A 186 13.74 -15.01 10.50
C LYS A 186 14.54 -14.20 9.48
N VAL A 187 15.75 -14.62 9.16
CA VAL A 187 16.60 -13.97 8.15
C VAL A 187 15.95 -14.08 6.77
N ASP A 188 15.46 -15.26 6.39
CA ASP A 188 14.77 -15.50 5.12
C ASP A 188 13.55 -14.57 4.97
N GLN A 189 12.74 -14.43 6.04
CA GLN A 189 11.59 -13.55 6.05
C GLN A 189 12.00 -12.08 5.93
N MET A 190 13.01 -11.63 6.68
CA MET A 190 13.50 -10.24 6.60
C MET A 190 14.08 -9.94 5.22
N PHE A 191 14.86 -10.85 4.66
CA PHE A 191 15.49 -10.70 3.36
C PHE A 191 14.45 -10.60 2.23
N GLY A 192 13.43 -11.47 2.25
CA GLY A 192 12.33 -11.43 1.30
C GLY A 192 11.32 -10.30 1.53
N THR A 193 11.41 -9.56 2.64
CA THR A 193 10.54 -8.41 2.94
C THR A 193 11.33 -7.10 2.94
N PHE A 194 11.36 -6.37 4.06
CA PHE A 194 12.00 -5.04 4.15
C PHE A 194 13.51 -5.07 3.88
N GLY A 195 14.16 -6.22 3.95
CA GLY A 195 15.58 -6.34 3.66
C GLY A 195 15.89 -6.11 2.17
N LEU A 196 15.06 -6.65 1.27
CA LEU A 196 15.23 -6.46 -0.17
C LEU A 196 14.00 -6.86 -1.00
N GLY A 197 13.38 -8.01 -0.68
CA GLY A 197 12.41 -8.65 -1.56
C GLY A 197 11.13 -7.85 -1.84
N TRP A 198 10.67 -7.05 -0.87
CA TRP A 198 9.53 -6.16 -1.06
C TRP A 198 9.71 -5.19 -2.22
N TYR A 199 10.90 -4.62 -2.37
CA TYR A 199 11.18 -3.59 -3.38
C TYR A 199 11.18 -4.18 -4.78
N TYR A 200 11.75 -5.38 -4.94
CA TYR A 200 11.73 -6.09 -6.22
C TYR A 200 10.32 -6.53 -6.60
N ASP A 201 9.58 -7.14 -5.67
CA ASP A 201 8.22 -7.59 -5.96
C ASP A 201 7.31 -6.41 -6.32
N ASN A 202 7.31 -5.34 -5.51
CA ASN A 202 6.45 -4.17 -5.74
C ASN A 202 6.85 -3.40 -7.00
N GLY A 203 8.16 -3.30 -7.30
CA GLY A 203 8.66 -2.73 -8.55
C GLY A 203 8.21 -3.53 -9.79
N VAL A 204 8.19 -4.86 -9.70
CA VAL A 204 7.60 -5.72 -10.75
C VAL A 204 6.10 -5.46 -10.88
N GLN A 205 5.36 -5.34 -9.78
CA GLN A 205 3.91 -5.04 -9.83
C GLN A 205 3.64 -3.68 -10.50
N LEU A 206 4.41 -2.63 -10.18
CA LEU A 206 4.30 -1.33 -10.84
C LEU A 206 4.51 -1.46 -12.36
N LEU A 207 5.57 -2.16 -12.78
CA LEU A 207 5.86 -2.38 -14.19
C LEU A 207 4.75 -3.18 -14.88
N ARG A 208 4.14 -4.17 -14.21
CA ARG A 208 2.99 -4.92 -14.74
C ARG A 208 1.79 -4.02 -15.00
N LEU A 209 1.48 -3.07 -14.11
CA LEU A 209 0.42 -2.09 -14.36
C LEU A 209 0.69 -1.26 -15.63
N ILE A 210 1.95 -0.85 -15.84
CA ILE A 210 2.35 -0.11 -17.05
C ILE A 210 2.25 -1.00 -18.29
N PHE A 211 2.88 -2.18 -18.26
CA PHE A 211 3.04 -3.04 -19.43
C PHE A 211 1.73 -3.69 -19.90
N SER A 212 0.77 -3.86 -18.99
CA SER A 212 -0.58 -4.34 -19.32
C SER A 212 -1.52 -3.23 -19.80
N GLY A 213 -1.05 -1.97 -19.85
CA GLY A 213 -1.82 -0.82 -20.31
C GLY A 213 -2.91 -0.38 -19.34
N VAL A 214 -2.78 -0.62 -18.03
CA VAL A 214 -3.76 -0.09 -17.03
C VAL A 214 -3.83 1.44 -17.13
N PHE A 215 -2.68 2.11 -17.22
CA PHE A 215 -2.63 3.56 -17.35
C PHE A 215 -3.08 4.06 -18.73
N ASP A 216 -3.14 3.22 -19.76
CA ASP A 216 -3.70 3.60 -21.06
C ASP A 216 -5.24 3.55 -21.02
N ARG A 217 -5.80 2.53 -20.35
CA ARG A 217 -7.25 2.44 -20.09
C ARG A 217 -7.75 3.49 -19.09
N HIS A 218 -6.90 3.86 -18.14
CA HIS A 218 -7.21 4.82 -17.07
C HIS A 218 -6.13 5.92 -17.00
N PRO A 219 -6.07 6.84 -17.98
CA PRO A 219 -4.98 7.82 -18.12
C PRO A 219 -4.85 8.78 -16.94
N ASN A 220 -5.93 9.00 -16.19
CA ASN A 220 -5.94 9.87 -15.02
C ASN A 220 -5.67 9.14 -13.70
N LEU A 221 -5.47 7.80 -13.72
CA LEU A 221 -5.11 7.06 -12.52
C LEU A 221 -3.76 7.55 -11.99
N GLN A 222 -3.69 7.82 -10.70
CA GLN A 222 -2.46 8.15 -9.99
C GLN A 222 -2.12 7.02 -9.02
N VAL A 223 -0.87 6.57 -9.06
CA VAL A 223 -0.32 5.60 -8.10
C VAL A 223 0.81 6.27 -7.32
N ILE A 224 0.87 6.00 -6.02
CA ILE A 224 2.01 6.37 -5.17
C ILE A 224 2.80 5.10 -4.89
N VAL A 225 4.12 5.16 -5.01
CA VAL A 225 5.02 4.06 -4.61
C VAL A 225 6.03 4.56 -3.59
N GLY A 226 6.36 3.68 -2.64
CA GLY A 226 7.33 3.94 -1.59
C GLY A 226 8.77 3.73 -2.03
N HIS A 227 9.66 3.70 -1.04
CA HIS A 227 11.01 3.13 -1.16
C HIS A 227 11.81 3.65 -2.37
N TRP A 228 11.71 4.96 -2.64
CA TRP A 228 12.35 5.63 -3.78
C TRP A 228 12.01 5.00 -5.15
N GLY A 229 10.76 4.57 -5.32
CA GLY A 229 10.25 4.05 -6.58
C GLY A 229 10.59 2.57 -6.79
N GLU A 230 10.75 1.81 -5.70
CA GLU A 230 10.82 0.35 -5.69
C GLU A 230 11.93 -0.20 -6.60
N LEU A 231 13.10 0.44 -6.56
CA LEU A 231 14.25 0.21 -7.45
C LEU A 231 14.01 0.50 -8.95
N VAL A 232 12.77 0.52 -9.42
CA VAL A 232 12.42 0.76 -10.83
C VAL A 232 12.94 2.12 -11.29
N LEU A 233 12.85 3.13 -10.44
CA LEU A 233 13.34 4.48 -10.74
C LEU A 233 14.82 4.48 -11.17
N PHE A 234 15.65 3.63 -10.57
CA PHE A 234 17.09 3.56 -10.87
C PHE A 234 17.41 2.83 -12.18
N TYR A 235 16.48 2.00 -12.69
CA TYR A 235 16.67 1.20 -13.90
C TYR A 235 15.77 1.63 -15.06
N LEU A 236 15.07 2.77 -14.93
CA LEU A 236 14.01 3.18 -15.83
C LEU A 236 14.45 3.22 -17.30
N ASP A 237 15.61 3.82 -17.59
CA ASP A 237 16.16 3.91 -18.96
C ASP A 237 16.56 2.53 -19.50
N HIS A 238 17.07 1.65 -18.65
CA HIS A 238 17.43 0.29 -19.05
C HIS A 238 16.17 -0.50 -19.39
N ILE A 239 15.15 -0.43 -18.54
CA ILE A 239 13.87 -1.13 -18.77
C ILE A 239 13.20 -0.61 -20.05
N ALA A 240 13.28 0.69 -20.33
CA ALA A 240 12.73 1.29 -21.55
C ALA A 240 13.33 0.69 -22.84
N SER A 241 14.55 0.14 -22.79
CA SER A 241 15.15 -0.56 -23.94
C SER A 241 14.33 -1.78 -24.41
N MET A 242 13.49 -2.37 -23.55
CA MET A 242 12.58 -3.46 -23.91
C MET A 242 11.55 -3.05 -24.97
N GLN A 243 11.26 -1.75 -25.12
CA GLN A 243 10.38 -1.25 -26.19
C GLN A 243 10.98 -1.51 -27.58
N ALA A 244 12.32 -1.47 -27.70
CA ALA A 244 13.01 -1.81 -28.95
C ALA A 244 12.97 -3.31 -29.25
N THR A 245 12.68 -4.16 -28.27
CA THR A 245 12.69 -5.63 -28.38
C THR A 245 11.29 -6.25 -28.39
N GLY A 246 10.22 -5.45 -28.45
CA GLY A 246 8.86 -5.92 -28.68
C GLY A 246 7.83 -5.61 -27.60
N LEU A 247 8.22 -4.98 -26.48
CA LEU A 247 7.24 -4.42 -25.54
C LEU A 247 6.51 -3.25 -26.21
N ARG A 248 5.19 -3.37 -26.35
CA ARG A 248 4.34 -2.33 -26.95
C ARG A 248 3.72 -1.49 -25.85
N LEU A 249 4.06 -0.20 -25.82
CA LEU A 249 3.44 0.82 -24.99
C LEU A 249 2.92 1.94 -25.89
N GLU A 250 1.84 2.60 -25.49
CA GLU A 250 1.28 3.73 -26.26
C GLU A 250 2.15 4.99 -26.18
N ARG A 251 2.97 5.11 -25.13
CA ARG A 251 3.93 6.21 -24.91
C ARG A 251 5.26 5.69 -24.32
N PRO A 252 6.33 6.50 -24.31
CA PRO A 252 7.59 6.13 -23.65
C PRO A 252 7.39 5.72 -22.18
N LEU A 253 8.12 4.71 -21.71
CA LEU A 253 8.02 4.22 -20.32
C LEU A 253 8.15 5.36 -19.29
N ALA A 254 9.09 6.28 -19.51
CA ALA A 254 9.31 7.41 -18.62
C ALA A 254 8.11 8.36 -18.52
N ASP A 255 7.22 8.39 -19.52
CA ASP A 255 6.04 9.26 -19.49
C ASP A 255 4.96 8.72 -18.57
N TYR A 256 4.80 7.39 -18.45
CA TYR A 256 3.94 6.80 -17.41
C TYR A 256 4.44 7.18 -16.01
N PHE A 257 5.76 7.14 -15.78
CA PHE A 257 6.33 7.55 -14.50
C PHE A 257 6.07 9.04 -14.21
N ARG A 258 6.27 9.92 -15.19
CA ARG A 258 6.07 11.36 -15.00
C ARG A 258 4.60 11.76 -14.83
N GLN A 259 3.67 10.99 -15.40
CA GLN A 259 2.27 11.40 -15.52
C GLN A 259 1.34 10.64 -14.57
N ASN A 260 1.72 9.43 -14.13
CA ASN A 260 0.86 8.54 -13.33
C ASN A 260 1.46 8.12 -11.99
N VAL A 261 2.75 8.35 -11.75
CA VAL A 261 3.45 7.82 -10.57
C VAL A 261 4.01 8.94 -9.69
N TRP A 262 3.68 8.87 -8.40
CA TRP A 262 4.33 9.63 -7.34
C TRP A 262 5.28 8.73 -6.57
N VAL A 263 6.40 9.28 -6.13
CA VAL A 263 7.43 8.55 -5.39
C VAL A 263 7.58 9.13 -3.99
N THR A 264 7.64 8.25 -2.98
CA THR A 264 8.01 8.60 -1.61
C THR A 264 9.32 7.92 -1.21
N GLY A 265 10.02 8.49 -0.23
CA GLY A 265 11.27 7.94 0.32
C GLY A 265 11.08 7.04 1.55
N SER A 266 9.90 6.42 1.71
CA SER A 266 9.59 5.56 2.86
C SER A 266 10.62 4.43 3.04
N GLY A 267 10.85 4.01 4.29
CA GLY A 267 11.67 2.84 4.65
C GLY A 267 13.18 2.93 4.41
N LEU A 268 13.70 4.04 3.83
CA LEU A 268 15.13 4.15 3.46
C LEU A 268 15.90 5.21 4.27
N LEU A 269 15.20 6.08 5.01
CA LEU A 269 15.75 7.10 5.92
C LEU A 269 14.83 7.31 7.15
N SER A 270 14.48 6.22 7.85
CA SER A 270 13.61 6.21 9.04
C SER A 270 14.41 6.14 10.34
#